data_AF-A0A496SHU7-F1
#
_entry.id   AF-A0A496SHU7-F1
#
_cell.length_a   1.000
_cell.length_b   1.000
_cell.length_c   1.000
_cell.angle_alpha   90.00
_cell.angle_beta   90.00
_cell.angle_gamma   90.00
#
_symmetry.space_group_name_H-M   'P 1'
#
loop_
_entity.id
_entity.type
_entity.pdbx_description
1 polymer ?
#
loop_
_entity_poly.entity_id
_entity_poly.type
_entity_poly.pdbx_seq_one_letter_code
_entity_poly.pdbx_strand_id
1 'polypeptide(L)'
;TVVACRLGRCQQAYELFQQWDGFFLSPFEVTREILADDRNTVFLTAIGGFLQNFLYGFGGIRLREDGLKVQPLLPEQVRRITFKRIFWGGKAYQLSIEKKEDKAIYELTQA
;
A
#
# COMPACT_ATOMS: atom_id res chain seq x y z
N THR A 1 0.42 9.36 -0.48
CA THR A 1 -0.52 8.37 -1.03
C THR A 1 -1.70 8.06 -0.11
N VAL A 2 -1.50 7.57 1.13
CA VAL A 2 -2.59 7.10 2.03
C VAL A 2 -3.78 8.07 2.16
N VAL A 3 -3.51 9.37 2.40
CA VAL A 3 -4.57 10.38 2.55
C VAL A 3 -5.32 10.60 1.23
N ALA A 4 -4.61 10.67 0.11
CA ALA A 4 -5.25 10.80 -1.21
C ALA A 4 -6.17 9.61 -1.52
N CYS A 5 -5.77 8.39 -1.14
CA CYS A 5 -6.64 7.22 -1.22
C CYS A 5 -7.92 7.38 -0.38
N ARG A 6 -7.81 7.89 0.86
CA ARG A 6 -8.97 8.14 1.74
C ARG A 6 -9.93 9.17 1.18
N LEU A 7 -9.42 10.13 0.41
CA LEU A 7 -10.22 11.16 -0.24
C LEU A 7 -10.76 10.73 -1.61
N GLY A 8 -10.53 9.47 -2.03
CA GLY A 8 -10.94 8.98 -3.35
C GLY A 8 -10.15 9.58 -4.52
N ARG A 9 -9.04 10.28 -4.26
CA ARG A 9 -8.23 10.97 -5.26
C ARG A 9 -7.24 10.00 -5.89
N CYS A 10 -7.75 9.13 -6.75
CA CYS A 10 -7.00 7.98 -7.27
C CYS A 10 -5.74 8.39 -8.04
N GLN A 11 -5.86 9.33 -8.97
CA GLN A 11 -4.74 9.83 -9.76
C GLN A 11 -3.65 10.47 -8.88
N GLN A 12 -4.05 11.37 -7.96
CA GLN A 12 -3.13 11.99 -7.01
C GLN A 12 -2.44 10.95 -6.10
N ALA A 13 -3.17 9.90 -5.70
CA ALA A 13 -2.60 8.84 -4.88
C ALA A 13 -1.47 8.10 -5.61
N TYR A 14 -1.64 7.86 -6.92
CA TYR A 14 -0.63 7.22 -7.74
C TYR A 14 0.58 8.15 -7.98
N GLU A 15 0.36 9.42 -8.30
CA GLU A 15 1.45 10.40 -8.47
C GLU A 15 2.33 10.51 -7.22
N LEU A 16 1.71 10.57 -6.03
CA LEU A 16 2.45 10.56 -4.77
C LEU A 16 3.18 9.23 -4.52
N PHE A 17 2.65 8.11 -5.04
CA PHE A 17 3.30 6.81 -4.92
C PHE A 17 4.51 6.69 -5.86
N GLN A 18 4.45 7.25 -7.07
CA GLN A 18 5.56 7.23 -8.02
C GLN A 18 6.81 7.99 -7.53
N GLN A 19 6.66 8.93 -6.60
CA GLN A 19 7.81 9.62 -6.00
C GLN A 19 8.77 8.66 -5.28
N TRP A 20 8.34 7.45 -4.93
CA TRP A 20 9.19 6.42 -4.32
C TRP A 20 10.27 5.89 -5.25
N ASP A 21 10.07 5.94 -6.58
CA ASP A 21 11.04 5.41 -7.56
C ASP A 21 12.41 6.08 -7.40
N GLY A 22 12.43 7.36 -7.02
CA GLY A 22 13.65 8.09 -6.75
C GLY A 22 14.36 7.72 -5.45
N PHE A 23 13.76 6.93 -4.55
CA PHE A 23 14.36 6.55 -3.28
C PHE A 23 15.05 5.18 -3.30
N PHE A 24 14.80 4.36 -4.32
CA PHE A 24 15.41 3.04 -4.42
C PHE A 24 16.77 3.10 -5.12
N LEU A 25 17.75 2.41 -4.53
CA LEU A 25 19.11 2.33 -5.05
C LEU A 25 19.37 0.94 -5.67
N SER A 26 19.84 0.96 -6.90
CA SER A 26 20.38 -0.23 -7.59
C SER A 26 21.61 -0.78 -6.86
N PRO A 27 21.90 -2.10 -6.92
CA PRO A 27 21.15 -3.15 -7.61
C PRO A 27 20.12 -3.86 -6.71
N PHE A 28 20.01 -3.46 -5.44
CA PHE A 28 19.25 -4.21 -4.44
C PHE A 28 17.93 -3.55 -4.04
N GLU A 29 17.56 -2.43 -4.67
CA GLU A 29 16.37 -1.65 -4.36
C GLU A 29 16.28 -1.29 -2.87
N VAL A 30 17.43 -0.93 -2.28
CA VAL A 30 17.46 -0.42 -0.90
C VAL A 30 17.03 1.03 -0.88
N THR A 31 16.28 1.43 0.13
CA THR A 31 15.81 2.82 0.25
C THR A 31 16.87 3.72 0.87
N ARG A 32 17.17 4.85 0.23
CA ARG A 32 18.01 5.91 0.82
C ARG A 32 17.22 6.84 1.74
N GLU A 33 17.89 7.41 2.74
CA GLU A 33 17.29 8.41 3.63
C GLU A 33 17.14 9.78 2.95
N ILE A 34 18.17 10.19 2.21
CA ILE A 34 18.29 11.52 1.60
C ILE A 34 18.42 11.37 0.09
N LEU A 35 17.60 12.09 -0.70
CA LEU A 35 17.64 12.00 -2.17
C LEU A 35 18.95 12.48 -2.80
N ALA A 36 19.67 13.38 -2.15
CA ALA A 36 20.94 13.91 -2.62
C ALA A 36 22.15 13.04 -2.27
N ASP A 37 21.97 11.99 -1.47
CA ASP A 37 23.05 11.14 -0.96
C ASP A 37 22.77 9.67 -1.29
N ASP A 38 23.70 9.04 -2.01
CA ASP A 38 23.64 7.63 -2.41
C ASP A 38 24.54 6.72 -1.57
N ARG A 39 25.27 7.26 -0.59
CA ARG A 39 26.27 6.54 0.23
C ARG A 39 25.79 6.25 1.64
N ASN A 40 24.84 7.03 2.14
CA ASN A 40 24.31 6.89 3.48
C ASN A 40 23.04 6.02 3.52
N THR A 41 23.30 4.80 4.00
CA THR A 41 22.50 3.83 4.76
C THR A 41 21.04 3.58 4.41
N VAL A 42 20.69 2.29 4.40
CA VAL A 42 19.32 1.77 4.25
C VAL A 42 18.38 2.40 5.27
N PHE A 43 17.47 3.25 4.81
CA PHE A 43 16.46 3.85 5.66
C PHE A 43 15.26 2.91 5.86
N LEU A 44 15.43 1.93 6.75
CA LEU A 44 14.45 0.86 6.96
C LEU A 44 13.04 1.37 7.32
N THR A 45 12.95 2.49 8.04
CA THR A 45 11.66 3.12 8.37
C THR A 45 10.89 3.56 7.12
N ALA A 46 11.59 4.02 6.07
CA ALA A 46 10.96 4.35 4.80
C ALA A 46 10.35 3.12 4.13
N ILE A 47 10.99 1.95 4.20
CA ILE A 47 10.40 0.70 3.70
C ILE A 47 9.09 0.38 4.42
N GLY A 48 9.03 0.63 5.74
CA GLY A 48 7.78 0.55 6.49
C GLY A 48 6.70 1.49 5.95
N GLY A 49 7.06 2.74 5.65
CA GLY A 49 6.17 3.71 5.00
C GLY A 49 5.72 3.30 3.59
N PHE A 50 6.63 2.72 2.80
CA PHE A 50 6.33 2.17 1.48
C PHE A 50 5.25 1.09 1.57
N LEU A 51 5.41 0.13 2.49
CA LEU A 51 4.42 -0.92 2.74
C LEU A 51 3.06 -0.35 3.19
N GLN A 52 3.07 0.71 4.00
CA GLN A 52 1.83 1.37 4.43
C GLN A 52 1.03 2.00 3.27
N ASN A 53 1.67 2.38 2.16
CA ASN A 53 0.95 2.83 0.96
C ASN A 53 0.07 1.72 0.37
N PHE A 54 0.49 0.45 0.48
CA PHE A 54 -0.33 -0.68 0.08
C PHE A 54 -1.36 -1.05 1.15
N LEU A 55 -0.96 -1.19 2.42
CA LEU A 55 -1.88 -1.61 3.48
C LEU A 55 -2.99 -0.58 3.72
N TYR A 56 -2.60 0.67 3.98
CA TYR A 56 -3.52 1.73 4.38
C TYR A 56 -3.88 2.68 3.25
N GLY A 57 -3.11 2.72 2.16
CA GLY A 57 -3.48 3.46 0.94
C GLY A 57 -4.37 2.62 0.04
N PHE A 58 -3.78 2.00 -0.97
CA PHE A 58 -4.49 1.30 -2.05
C PHE A 58 -5.35 0.13 -1.54
N GLY A 59 -4.84 -0.62 -0.57
CA GLY A 59 -5.54 -1.73 0.07
C GLY A 59 -6.66 -1.28 1.01
N GLY A 60 -6.64 -0.03 1.46
CA GLY A 60 -7.75 0.55 2.21
C GLY A 60 -8.06 -0.12 3.55
N ILE A 61 -7.13 -0.88 4.14
CA ILE A 61 -7.36 -1.61 5.40
C ILE A 61 -7.50 -0.60 6.54
N ARG A 62 -8.53 -0.75 7.38
CA ARG A 62 -8.76 0.10 8.56
C ARG A 62 -9.05 -0.78 9.75
N LEU A 63 -8.33 -0.53 10.83
CA LEU A 63 -8.67 -1.07 12.14
C LEU A 63 -9.66 -0.10 12.79
N ARG A 64 -10.85 -0.60 13.13
CA ARG A 64 -11.90 0.12 13.85
C ARG A 64 -12.29 -0.69 15.08
N GLU A 65 -12.98 -0.07 16.01
CA GLU A 65 -13.49 -0.73 17.21
C GLU A 65 -14.43 -1.89 16.86
N ASP A 66 -15.22 -1.74 15.79
CA ASP A 66 -16.13 -2.74 15.26
C ASP A 66 -15.47 -3.73 14.27
N GLY A 67 -14.15 -3.63 14.08
CA GLY A 67 -13.33 -4.63 13.42
C GLY A 67 -12.49 -4.16 12.24
N LEU A 68 -11.99 -5.12 11.47
CA LEU A 68 -11.22 -4.87 10.26
C LEU A 68 -12.15 -4.47 9.11
N LYS A 69 -12.02 -3.23 8.62
CA LYS A 69 -12.74 -2.72 7.44
C LYS A 69 -11.78 -2.61 6.25
N VAL A 70 -12.32 -2.73 5.04
CA VAL A 70 -11.56 -2.60 3.80
C VAL A 70 -12.31 -1.64 2.87
N GLN A 71 -11.62 -0.60 2.41
CA GLN A 71 -12.15 0.37 1.44
C GLN A 71 -11.07 0.64 0.39
N PRO A 72 -10.90 -0.27 -0.59
CA PRO A 72 -9.77 -0.22 -1.50
C PRO A 72 -9.92 0.90 -2.53
N LEU A 73 -8.79 1.38 -3.04
CA LEU A 73 -8.73 2.29 -4.18
C LEU A 73 -7.53 1.89 -5.05
N LEU A 74 -7.80 1.39 -6.25
CA LEU A 74 -6.75 0.96 -7.17
C LEU A 74 -6.59 1.96 -8.33
N PRO A 75 -5.38 2.50 -8.54
CA PRO A 75 -5.08 3.28 -9.73
C PRO A 75 -5.04 2.39 -10.98
N GLU A 76 -5.13 2.98 -12.17
CA GLU A 76 -5.12 2.26 -13.46
C GLU A 76 -3.94 1.29 -13.61
N GLN A 77 -2.80 1.68 -13.05
CA GLN A 77 -1.53 0.96 -13.15
C GLN A 77 -1.47 -0.28 -12.24
N VAL A 78 -2.40 -0.42 -11.28
CA VAL A 78 -2.45 -1.55 -10.34
C VAL A 78 -3.72 -2.36 -10.56
N ARG A 79 -3.58 -3.51 -11.20
CA ARG A 79 -4.73 -4.40 -11.52
C ARG A 79 -5.24 -5.19 -10.32
N ARG A 80 -4.32 -5.63 -9.45
CA ARG A 80 -4.62 -6.50 -8.31
C ARG A 80 -3.62 -6.33 -7.18
N ILE A 81 -4.10 -6.43 -5.95
CA ILE A 81 -3.30 -6.58 -4.75
C ILE A 81 -3.80 -7.80 -3.98
N THR A 82 -2.88 -8.67 -3.56
CA THR A 82 -3.21 -9.82 -2.71
C THR A 82 -2.35 -9.78 -1.44
N PHE A 83 -3.01 -9.62 -0.30
CA PHE A 83 -2.40 -9.83 1.01
C PHE A 83 -2.68 -11.28 1.42
N LYS A 84 -1.66 -12.12 1.34
CA LYS A 84 -1.79 -13.56 1.65
C LYS A 84 -2.20 -13.83 3.08
N ARG A 85 -1.76 -12.98 4.02
CA ARG A 85 -2.04 -13.16 5.44
C ARG A 85 -1.98 -11.83 6.19
N ILE A 86 -3.09 -11.46 6.81
CA ILE A 86 -3.24 -10.33 7.72
C ILE A 86 -3.70 -10.90 9.06
N PHE A 87 -2.95 -10.61 10.12
CA PHE A 87 -3.30 -11.07 11.47
C PHE A 87 -4.03 -9.96 12.22
N TRP A 88 -5.22 -10.27 12.74
CA TRP A 88 -6.00 -9.34 13.55
C TRP A 88 -6.91 -10.12 14.51
N GLY A 89 -6.99 -9.69 15.78
CA GLY A 89 -7.88 -10.30 16.77
C GLY A 89 -7.66 -11.82 16.98
N GLY A 90 -6.41 -12.29 16.90
CA GLY A 90 -6.07 -13.72 17.02
C GLY A 90 -6.44 -14.58 15.79
N LYS A 91 -6.92 -13.96 14.71
CA LYS A 91 -7.30 -14.64 13.47
C LYS A 91 -6.41 -14.22 12.31
N ALA A 92 -6.35 -15.06 11.28
CA ALA A 92 -5.67 -14.78 10.03
C ALA A 92 -6.69 -14.53 8.92
N TYR A 93 -6.41 -13.56 8.05
CA TYR A 93 -7.25 -13.20 6.93
C TYR A 93 -6.44 -13.14 5.64
N GLN A 94 -7.04 -13.56 4.53
CA GLN A 94 -6.54 -13.29 3.19
C GLN A 94 -7.41 -12.20 2.56
N LEU A 95 -6.76 -11.20 1.96
CA LEU A 95 -7.44 -10.11 1.27
C LEU A 95 -6.99 -10.06 -0.19
N SER A 96 -7.94 -10.23 -1.11
CA SER A 96 -7.75 -10.06 -2.54
C SER A 96 -8.51 -8.82 -3.01
N ILE A 97 -7.87 -7.96 -3.78
CA ILE A 97 -8.44 -6.73 -4.31
C ILE A 97 -8.15 -6.68 -5.80
N GLU A 98 -9.18 -6.54 -6.63
CA GLU A 98 -9.08 -6.52 -8.08
C GLU A 98 -9.86 -5.34 -8.65
N LYS A 99 -9.38 -4.80 -9.77
CA LYS A 99 -10.12 -3.78 -10.51
C LYS A 99 -11.06 -4.43 -11.53
N LYS A 100 -12.36 -4.17 -11.42
CA LYS A 100 -13.40 -4.56 -12.40
C LYS A 100 -14.25 -3.35 -12.75
N GLU A 101 -14.40 -3.05 -14.04
CA GLU A 101 -15.25 -1.94 -14.54
C GLU A 101 -14.97 -0.62 -13.80
N ASP A 102 -13.69 -0.26 -13.70
CA ASP A 102 -13.17 0.94 -13.00
C ASP A 102 -13.42 1.03 -11.49
N LYS A 103 -13.94 -0.04 -10.88
CA LYS A 103 -14.14 -0.14 -9.43
C LYS A 103 -13.20 -1.18 -8.83
N ALA A 104 -12.70 -0.88 -7.64
CA ALA A 104 -11.97 -1.85 -6.84
C ALA A 104 -12.98 -2.74 -6.08
N ILE A 105 -12.95 -4.05 -6.36
CA ILE A 105 -13.73 -5.07 -5.67
C ILE A 105 -12.76 -5.84 -4.79
N TYR A 106 -13.21 -6.22 -3.59
CA TYR A 106 -12.39 -7.00 -2.68
C TYR A 106 -13.13 -8.22 -2.13
N GLU A 107 -12.35 -9.22 -1.76
CA GLU A 107 -12.77 -10.39 -1.02
C GLU A 107 -11.86 -10.53 0.21
N LEU A 108 -12.47 -10.64 1.39
CA LEU A 108 -11.78 -10.87 2.65
C LEU A 108 -12.25 -12.21 3.23
N THR A 109 -11.37 -13.20 3.24
CA THR A 109 -11.65 -14.52 3.80
C THR A 109 -10.83 -14.74 5.06
N GLN A 110 -11.40 -15.44 6.03
CA GLN A 110 -10.62 -15.96 7.16
C GLN A 110 -9.85 -17.19 6.67
N ALA A 111 -8.54 -17.21 6.89
CA ALA A 111 -7.65 -18.30 6.50
C ALA A 111 -7.43 -19.32 7.64
#